data_AF-A0A9J6G0I8-F1
#
_entry.id   AF-A0A9J6G0I8-F1
#
_cell.length_a   1.000
_cell.length_b   1.000
_cell.length_c   1.000
_cell.angle_alpha   90.00
_cell.angle_beta   90.00
_cell.angle_gamma   90.00
#
_symmetry.space_group_name_H-M   'P 1'
#
loop_
_entity.id
_entity.type
_entity.pdbx_description
1 polymer ?
#
loop_
_entity_poly.entity_id
_entity_poly.type
_entity_poly.pdbx_seq_one_letter_code
_entity_poly.pdbx_strand_id
1 'polypeptide(L)'
;MACPTRCRWCGARQEELELPDRVDVLVSEWMGHFLLSEGMLESVLDARDRLLKPGGLMLPSRCHLYLAALNDPGELRKVVIWARVYMH
;
A
#
# COMPACT_ATOMS: atom_id res chain seq x y z
N MET A 1 -22.90 -14.71 25.04
CA MET A 1 -21.49 -15.01 24.68
C MET A 1 -21.41 -15.03 23.16
N ALA A 2 -20.70 -14.07 22.55
CA ALA A 2 -20.65 -13.92 21.09
C ALA A 2 -19.63 -14.89 20.48
N CYS A 3 -19.98 -15.47 19.33
CA CYS A 3 -19.17 -16.42 18.56
C CYS A 3 -17.86 -15.77 18.05
N PRO A 4 -16.68 -16.40 18.20
CA PRO A 4 -15.38 -15.79 17.90
C PRO A 4 -14.99 -15.71 16.42
N THR A 5 -15.82 -16.19 15.48
CA THR A 5 -15.49 -16.25 14.04
C THR A 5 -16.44 -15.41 13.17
N ARG A 6 -16.61 -14.13 13.51
CA ARG A 6 -17.48 -13.23 12.75
C ARG A 6 -16.69 -12.24 11.92
N CYS A 7 -16.57 -12.50 10.61
CA CYS A 7 -16.20 -11.49 9.64
C CYS A 7 -17.44 -10.66 9.27
N ARG A 8 -17.36 -9.33 9.41
CA ARG A 8 -18.38 -8.41 8.90
C ARG A 8 -17.83 -7.79 7.61
N TRP A 9 -18.54 -8.00 6.52
CA TRP A 9 -18.26 -7.29 5.27
C TRP A 9 -18.88 -5.88 5.33
N CYS A 10 -18.12 -4.87 4.92
CA CYS A 10 -18.55 -3.49 4.82
C CYS A 10 -18.43 -3.06 3.36
N GLY A 11 -19.58 -2.84 2.69
CA GLY A 11 -19.63 -2.49 1.26
C GLY A 11 -19.48 -1.00 0.96
N ALA A 12 -18.74 -0.28 1.80
CA ALA A 12 -18.51 1.16 1.66
C ALA A 12 -17.01 1.42 1.51
N ARG A 13 -16.67 2.61 1.01
CA ARG A 13 -15.29 3.09 1.05
C ARG A 13 -14.84 3.18 2.51
N GLN A 14 -13.57 2.88 2.78
CA GLN A 14 -13.07 2.90 4.15
C GLN A 14 -13.22 4.30 4.77
N GLU A 15 -13.09 5.36 3.98
CA GLU A 15 -13.24 6.75 4.40
C GLU A 15 -14.65 7.04 4.97
N GLU A 16 -15.67 6.33 4.48
CA GLU A 16 -17.07 6.45 4.90
C GLU A 16 -17.46 5.44 6.00
N LEU A 17 -16.55 4.54 6.36
CA LEU A 17 -16.84 3.45 7.28
C LEU A 17 -16.94 3.98 8.72
N GLU A 18 -18.12 3.87 9.32
CA GLU A 18 -18.31 4.07 10.76
C GLU A 18 -18.40 2.72 11.48
N LEU A 19 -17.51 2.51 12.44
CA LEU A 19 -17.52 1.32 13.30
C LEU A 19 -18.05 1.70 14.69
N PRO A 20 -18.82 0.83 15.35
CA PRO A 20 -19.33 1.09 16.70
C PRO A 20 -18.22 1.27 17.73
N ASP A 21 -17.09 0.60 17.51
CA ASP A 21 -15.88 0.70 18.32
C ASP A 21 -14.64 0.75 17.42
N ARG A 22 -13.58 1.42 17.89
CA ARG A 22 -12.25 1.38 17.25
C ARG A 22 -11.70 -0.05 17.26
N VAL A 23 -10.87 -0.39 16.29
CA VAL A 23 -10.22 -1.71 16.17
C VAL A 23 -8.91 -1.78 16.95
N ASP A 24 -8.55 -2.98 17.39
CA ASP A 24 -7.26 -3.26 18.04
C ASP A 24 -6.14 -3.50 17.02
N VAL A 25 -6.48 -4.04 15.85
CA VAL A 25 -5.55 -4.35 14.77
C VAL A 25 -6.11 -3.88 13.43
N LEU A 26 -5.30 -3.15 12.67
CA LEU A 26 -5.56 -2.76 11.29
C LEU A 26 -4.63 -3.57 10.36
N VAL A 27 -5.20 -4.32 9.42
CA VAL A 27 -4.46 -5.08 8.42
C VAL A 27 -4.81 -4.55 7.04
N SER A 28 -3.80 -4.19 6.26
CA SER A 28 -4.00 -3.71 4.89
C SER A 28 -2.84 -4.12 4.00
N GLU A 29 -3.16 -4.53 2.78
CA GLU A 29 -2.23 -4.57 1.66
C GLU A 29 -2.41 -3.24 0.93
N TRP A 30 -1.37 -2.41 0.92
CA TRP A 30 -1.41 -1.05 0.38
C TRP A 30 -0.21 -0.69 -0.48
N MET A 31 0.77 -1.60 -0.61
CA MET A 31 2.05 -1.28 -1.21
C MET A 31 1.98 -1.43 -2.72
N GLY A 32 2.14 -0.34 -3.44
CA GLY A 32 2.20 -0.34 -4.90
C GLY A 32 3.61 -0.62 -5.46
N HIS A 33 3.73 -0.52 -6.78
CA HIS A 33 5.03 -0.46 -7.44
C HIS A 33 5.89 0.64 -6.83
N PHE A 34 7.19 0.36 -6.67
CA PHE A 34 8.11 1.28 -6.00
C PHE A 34 7.60 1.75 -4.62
N LEU A 35 6.87 0.87 -3.93
CA LEU A 35 6.23 1.07 -2.62
C LEU A 35 5.04 2.05 -2.59
N LEU A 36 5.09 3.13 -3.38
CA LEU A 36 4.17 4.27 -3.26
C LEU A 36 3.20 4.46 -4.44
N SER A 37 3.28 3.63 -5.49
CA SER A 37 2.32 3.71 -6.60
C SER A 37 0.89 3.46 -6.13
N GLU A 38 -0.08 3.92 -6.92
CA GLU A 38 -1.54 3.70 -6.72
C GLU A 38 -2.17 4.43 -5.53
N GLY A 39 -1.41 5.20 -4.73
CA GLY A 39 -1.97 6.18 -3.77
C GLY A 39 -2.72 5.60 -2.57
N MET A 40 -2.66 4.30 -2.31
CA MET A 40 -3.42 3.66 -1.22
C MET A 40 -2.88 3.97 0.19
N LEU A 41 -1.64 4.45 0.30
CA LEU A 41 -1.04 4.79 1.60
C LEU A 41 -1.84 5.85 2.35
N GLU A 42 -2.40 6.85 1.64
CA GLU A 42 -3.17 7.92 2.27
C GLU A 42 -4.44 7.40 2.96
N SER A 43 -5.21 6.54 2.28
CA SER A 43 -6.41 5.91 2.86
C SER A 43 -6.06 5.06 4.09
N VAL A 44 -4.96 4.31 4.06
CA VAL A 44 -4.57 3.49 5.22
C VAL A 44 -4.14 4.34 6.43
N LEU A 45 -3.50 5.48 6.19
CA LEU A 45 -3.15 6.42 7.26
C LEU A 45 -4.40 7.07 7.86
N ASP A 46 -5.39 7.46 7.05
CA ASP A 46 -6.71 7.91 7.55
C ASP A 46 -7.37 6.83 8.41
N ALA A 47 -7.42 5.59 7.91
CA ALA A 47 -7.99 4.46 8.63
C ALA A 47 -7.32 4.24 9.98
N ARG A 48 -5.99 4.33 10.03
CA ARG A 48 -5.22 4.23 11.27
C ARG A 48 -5.65 5.30 12.27
N ASP A 49 -5.72 6.56 11.87
CA ASP A 49 -5.94 7.66 12.80
C ASP A 49 -7.39 7.69 13.33
N ARG A 50 -8.36 7.32 12.48
CA ARG A 50 -9.78 7.32 12.81
C ARG A 50 -10.25 6.02 13.47
N LEU A 51 -9.83 4.88 12.96
CA LEU A 51 -10.39 3.58 13.31
C LEU A 51 -9.52 2.78 14.29
N LEU A 52 -8.21 3.03 14.39
CA LEU A 52 -7.33 2.30 15.30
C LEU A 52 -7.37 2.90 16.72
N LYS A 53 -7.40 2.04 17.74
CA LYS A 53 -7.23 2.47 19.14
C LYS A 53 -5.81 2.99 19.38
N PRO A 54 -5.61 3.91 20.35
CA PRO A 54 -4.27 4.25 20.82
C PRO A 54 -3.52 2.99 21.28
N GLY A 55 -2.32 2.75 20.75
CA GLY A 55 -1.54 1.54 21.03
C GLY A 55 -1.97 0.30 20.25
N GLY A 56 -2.95 0.41 19.34
CA GLY A 56 -3.31 -0.67 18.42
C GLY A 56 -2.19 -1.00 17.42
N LEU A 57 -2.28 -2.17 16.81
CA LEU A 57 -1.27 -2.66 15.86
C LEU A 57 -1.71 -2.40 14.41
N MET A 58 -0.79 -1.88 13.61
CA MET A 58 -0.95 -1.78 12.16
C MET A 58 -0.04 -2.80 11.48
N LEU A 59 -0.56 -3.55 10.51
CA LEU A 59 0.19 -4.56 9.76
C LEU A 59 0.05 -4.33 8.24
N PRO A 60 1.17 -4.18 7.50
CA PRO A 60 2.54 -3.99 7.99
C PRO A 60 2.75 -2.61 8.65
N SER A 61 3.61 -2.53 9.67
CA SER A 61 3.90 -1.28 10.41
C SER A 61 5.16 -0.54 9.93
N ARG A 62 6.02 -1.20 9.14
CA ARG A 62 7.29 -0.66 8.66
C ARG A 62 7.54 -1.12 7.23
N CYS A 63 8.13 -0.24 6.44
CA CYS A 63 8.59 -0.51 5.08
C CYS A 63 9.94 0.17 4.85
N HIS A 64 10.76 -0.40 3.98
CA HIS A 64 12.06 0.13 3.61
C HIS A 64 12.17 0.11 2.09
N LEU A 65 12.53 1.25 1.51
CA LEU A 65 12.86 1.35 0.10
C LEU A 65 14.38 1.27 -0.05
N TYR A 66 14.84 0.31 -0.85
CA TYR A 66 16.26 0.13 -1.16
C TYR A 66 16.50 0.49 -2.61
N LEU A 67 17.55 1.29 -2.83
CA LEU A 67 17.99 1.74 -4.15
C LEU A 67 19.45 1.36 -4.34
N ALA A 68 19.77 0.79 -5.50
CA ALA A 68 21.12 0.50 -5.91
C ALA A 68 21.29 0.87 -7.38
N ALA A 69 22.47 1.36 -7.75
CA ALA A 69 22.79 1.57 -9.15
C ALA A 69 22.88 0.20 -9.86
N LEU A 70 22.27 0.11 -11.04
CA LEU A 70 22.34 -1.06 -11.90
C LEU A 70 22.96 -0.64 -13.24
N ASN A 71 23.90 -1.43 -13.73
CA ASN A 71 24.37 -1.34 -15.10
C ASN A 71 23.99 -2.64 -15.82
N ASP A 72 22.92 -2.57 -16.62
CA ASP A 72 22.45 -3.69 -17.43
C ASP A 72 22.53 -3.31 -18.93
N PRO A 73 23.58 -3.76 -19.65
CA PRO A 73 23.72 -3.53 -21.08
C PRO A 73 22.54 -4.03 -21.93
N GLY A 74 21.80 -5.05 -21.46
CA GLY A 74 20.62 -5.60 -22.13
C GLY A 74 19.43 -4.64 -22.09
N GLU A 75 19.15 -4.05 -20.92
CA GLU A 75 18.11 -3.01 -20.79
C GLU A 75 18.52 -1.71 -21.49
N LEU A 76 19.80 -1.33 -21.44
CA LEU A 76 20.33 -0.17 -22.18
C LEU A 76 20.11 -0.32 -23.69
N ARG A 77 20.21 -1.54 -24.25
CA ARG A 77 19.96 -1.80 -25.67
C ARG A 77 18.55 -1.43 -26.09
N LYS A 78 17.54 -1.59 -25.22
CA LYS A 78 16.15 -1.20 -25.53
C LYS A 78 16.02 0.31 -25.73
N VAL A 79 16.74 1.10 -24.94
CA VAL A 79 16.77 2.57 -25.06
C VAL A 79 17.54 3.02 -26.30
N VAL A 80 18.70 2.40 -26.57
CA VAL A 80 19.56 2.73 -27.72
C VAL A 80 18.89 2.43 -29.05
N ILE A 81 18.05 1.40 -29.13
CA ILE A 81 17.28 1.09 -30.35
C ILE A 81 16.39 2.28 -30.75
N TRP A 82 15.66 2.88 -29.81
CA TRP A 82 14.82 4.05 -30.10
C TRP A 82 15.66 5.26 -30.53
N ALA A 83 16.79 5.51 -29.86
CA ALA A 83 17.70 6.59 -30.25
C ALA A 83 18.25 6.41 -31.68
N ARG A 84 18.43 5.16 -32.13
CA ARG A 84 18.91 4.83 -33.48
C ARG A 84 17.84 4.98 -34.57
N VAL A 85 16.56 4.86 -34.22
CA VAL A 85 15.44 5.00 -35.16
C VAL A 85 15.13 6.47 -35.50
N TYR A 86 15.33 7.40 -34.56
CA TYR A 86 15.03 8.83 -34.76
C TYR A 86 16.21 9.67 -35.28
N MET A 87 17.40 9.08 -35.42
CA MET A 87 18.62 9.73 -35.90
C MET A 87 18.95 9.36 -37.36
N HIS A 88 17.95 8.89 -38.11
CA HIS A 88 18.01 8.56 -39.53
C HIS A 88 16.78 9.12 -40.25
#